data_AF-A0A813JMT7-F1
#
_entry.id   AF-A0A813JMT7-F1
#
_cell.length_a   1.000
_cell.length_b   1.000
_cell.length_c   1.000
_cell.angle_alpha   90.00
_cell.angle_beta   90.00
_cell.angle_gamma   90.00
#
_symmetry.space_group_name_H-M   'P 1'
#
loop_
_entity.id
_entity.type
_entity.pdbx_description
1 polymer ?
#
loop_
_entity_poly.entity_id
_entity_poly.type
_entity_poly.pdbx_seq_one_letter_code
_entity_poly.pdbx_strand_id
1 'polypeptide(L)'
;FDVHVLSQNQFLLCSQEGCPEVVQAETSVGSLRRTGLLNGLLKVPASLGIAVLVFMVVTPAYFLSVPWVISSMLVVGGALGRKGPGRAVSAGQLWELHEAFAAYIQRRNMYYICPNIVSHYWGTPFSDFVSGIRGHAVKMNKSEGGWECNHYWICTFSNNQWNLGDEIGKDWMQCSFYLALRCGHCMGTAMVLDEDASALGRSWCLFELLQTFQLTQDREVASFRDFWLCTKTGVLNLGHSSTDAALAIARRVANLRLQDATASVLADKELIDGLISSQPGGFDVMNAFVKHHLQGMLADMRRSFELELDRVENMLLADEVA
;
A
#
# COMPACT_ATOMS: atom_id res chain seq x y z
N PHE A 1 35.04 -6.65 -8.04
CA PHE A 1 35.52 -7.01 -6.71
C PHE A 1 34.77 -8.22 -6.26
N ASP A 2 35.48 -9.32 -6.07
CA ASP A 2 34.91 -10.52 -5.48
C ASP A 2 35.18 -10.49 -3.97
N VAL A 3 34.14 -10.74 -3.18
CA VAL A 3 34.17 -10.60 -1.72
C VAL A 3 34.12 -11.99 -1.10
N HIS A 4 35.22 -12.41 -0.48
CA HIS A 4 35.30 -13.70 0.20
C HIS A 4 35.26 -13.50 1.71
N VAL A 5 34.25 -14.10 2.36
CA VAL A 5 34.15 -14.14 3.82
C VAL A 5 35.06 -15.24 4.35
N LEU A 6 36.03 -14.89 5.18
CA LEU A 6 37.04 -15.82 5.71
C LEU A 6 36.73 -16.25 7.15
N SER A 7 36.25 -15.33 7.98
CA SER A 7 35.83 -15.59 9.35
C SER A 7 34.84 -14.51 9.83
N GLN A 8 34.32 -14.64 11.06
CA GLN A 8 33.26 -13.78 11.61
C GLN A 8 33.59 -12.27 11.66
N ASN A 9 34.84 -11.85 11.48
CA ASN A 9 35.25 -10.44 11.37
C ASN A 9 36.38 -10.23 10.33
N GLN A 10 36.47 -11.07 9.29
CA GLN A 10 37.49 -10.95 8.24
C GLN A 10 36.93 -11.18 6.83
N PHE A 11 37.24 -10.23 5.94
CA PHE A 11 36.85 -10.22 4.54
C PHE A 11 38.08 -10.06 3.66
N LEU A 12 38.12 -10.77 2.53
CA LEU A 12 39.10 -10.54 1.48
C LEU A 12 38.43 -9.78 0.32
N LEU A 13 39.06 -8.70 -0.14
CA LEU A 13 38.62 -7.90 -1.28
C LEU A 13 39.61 -8.08 -2.43
N CYS A 14 39.25 -8.91 -3.41
CA CYS A 14 40.07 -9.05 -4.62
C CYS A 14 39.65 -8.04 -5.70
N SER A 15 40.60 -7.20 -6.11
CA SER A 15 40.66 -6.66 -7.47
C SER A 15 41.03 -7.79 -8.44
N GLN A 16 40.63 -7.71 -9.71
CA GLN A 16 41.12 -8.63 -10.74
C GLN A 16 42.55 -8.30 -11.20
N GLU A 17 43.07 -7.13 -10.82
CA GLU A 17 44.47 -6.73 -10.98
C GLU A 17 45.00 -6.16 -9.65
N GLY A 18 45.98 -6.82 -9.04
CA GLY A 18 46.63 -6.39 -7.79
C GLY A 18 46.54 -7.38 -6.61
N CYS A 19 47.48 -7.30 -5.68
CA CYS A 19 47.57 -8.20 -4.52
C CYS A 19 46.44 -7.97 -3.50
N PRO A 20 46.01 -9.01 -2.75
CA PRO A 20 44.97 -8.89 -1.74
C PRO A 20 45.49 -8.21 -0.46
N GLU A 21 44.78 -7.18 0.02
CA GLU A 21 44.91 -6.68 1.39
C GLU A 21 43.92 -7.39 2.32
N VAL A 22 44.37 -7.69 3.55
CA VAL A 22 43.53 -8.23 4.63
C VAL A 22 43.18 -7.10 5.57
N VAL A 23 41.92 -6.67 5.57
CA VAL A 23 41.44 -5.60 6.46
C VAL A 23 40.85 -6.23 7.73
N GLN A 24 41.44 -5.93 8.89
CA GLN A 24 40.85 -6.19 10.21
C GLN A 24 40.20 -4.92 10.74
N ALA A 25 39.01 -5.04 11.32
CA ALA A 25 38.33 -3.97 12.03
C ALA A 25 38.58 -4.10 13.54
N GLU A 26 39.40 -3.23 14.12
CA GLU A 26 39.53 -3.11 15.57
C GLU A 26 38.36 -2.31 16.17
N THR A 27 37.84 -2.78 17.31
CA THR A 27 36.81 -2.08 18.09
C THR A 27 37.34 -1.71 19.47
N SER A 28 37.71 -0.45 19.65
CA SER A 28 37.99 0.13 20.97
C SER A 28 37.20 1.44 21.15
N VAL A 29 36.68 1.64 22.36
CA VAL A 29 35.81 2.78 22.69
C VAL A 29 36.59 3.77 23.57
N GLY A 30 37.01 4.88 22.99
CA GLY A 30 37.78 5.93 23.66
C GLY A 30 37.41 7.33 23.17
N SER A 31 37.28 8.28 24.10
CA SER A 31 36.92 9.66 23.80
C SER A 31 38.17 10.53 23.64
N LEU A 32 38.28 11.30 22.54
CA LEU A 32 38.60 12.74 22.62
C LEU A 32 38.42 13.52 21.29
N ARG A 33 37.85 14.72 21.41
CA ARG A 33 38.11 16.03 20.72
C ARG A 33 38.43 16.15 19.21
N ARG A 34 38.05 17.34 18.70
CA ARG A 34 38.42 17.90 17.38
C ARG A 34 39.94 17.90 17.11
N THR A 35 40.33 17.32 15.98
CA THR A 35 41.29 17.91 15.03
C THR A 35 40.74 17.69 13.62
N GLY A 36 40.93 18.66 12.71
CA GLY A 36 40.48 18.54 11.33
C GLY A 36 41.66 18.46 10.38
N LEU A 37 41.70 17.45 9.52
CA LEU A 37 42.53 17.43 8.31
C LEU A 37 41.97 16.44 7.28
N LEU A 38 42.53 16.47 6.07
CA LEU A 38 42.28 15.55 4.94
C LEU A 38 40.88 15.60 4.30
N ASN A 39 40.72 16.60 3.42
CA ASN A 39 40.01 16.38 2.17
C ASN A 39 40.61 15.15 1.46
N GLY A 40 39.79 14.14 1.14
CA GLY A 40 40.18 12.97 0.35
C GLY A 40 39.08 12.63 -0.65
N LEU A 41 39.39 12.61 -1.94
CA LEU A 41 38.41 12.51 -3.02
C LEU A 41 37.77 11.13 -3.13
N LEU A 42 36.46 11.05 -2.90
CA LEU A 42 35.58 10.02 -3.47
C LEU A 42 34.27 10.69 -3.92
N LYS A 43 34.15 10.98 -5.22
CA LYS A 43 32.93 11.52 -5.83
C LYS A 43 31.90 10.39 -5.99
N VAL A 44 31.16 10.07 -4.92
CA VAL A 44 29.98 9.23 -5.00
C VAL A 44 28.92 9.95 -5.86
N PRO A 45 28.30 9.31 -6.87
CA PRO A 45 27.18 9.89 -7.60
C PRO A 45 26.01 10.20 -6.67
N ALA A 46 25.37 11.36 -6.85
CA ALA A 46 24.27 11.80 -5.99
C ALA A 46 23.07 10.82 -5.97
N SER A 47 22.95 9.95 -6.98
CA SER A 47 21.96 8.87 -7.06
C SER A 47 22.17 7.71 -6.08
N LEU A 48 23.34 7.56 -5.45
CA LEU A 48 23.62 6.50 -4.46
C LEU A 48 23.73 7.00 -3.02
N GLY A 49 23.88 8.32 -2.79
CA GLY A 49 24.37 8.86 -1.51
C GLY A 49 23.39 8.89 -0.33
N ILE A 50 22.08 8.65 -0.55
CA ILE A 50 21.03 8.95 0.46
C ILE A 50 20.41 7.71 1.09
N ALA A 51 20.40 6.55 0.41
CA ALA A 51 19.77 5.33 0.92
C ALA A 51 20.40 4.80 2.22
N VAL A 52 21.69 5.08 2.47
CA VAL A 52 22.43 4.58 3.64
C VAL A 52 22.15 5.37 4.92
N LEU A 53 21.88 6.68 4.83
CA LEU A 53 21.94 7.58 5.99
C LEU A 53 20.79 7.38 7.00
N VAL A 54 19.66 6.84 6.55
CA VAL A 54 18.47 6.64 7.40
C VAL A 54 18.60 5.42 8.32
N PHE A 55 19.40 4.41 7.92
CA PHE A 55 19.46 3.11 8.62
C PHE A 55 20.39 3.08 9.85
N MET A 56 21.22 4.10 10.08
CA MET A 56 22.20 4.09 11.18
C MET A 56 21.63 4.45 12.56
N VAL A 57 20.37 4.89 12.68
CA VAL A 57 19.79 5.39 13.94
C VAL A 57 19.22 4.27 14.84
N VAL A 58 19.11 3.02 14.34
CA VAL A 58 18.59 1.87 15.09
C VAL A 58 19.56 0.69 15.02
N THR A 59 20.37 0.51 16.07
CA THR A 59 21.18 -0.70 16.39
C THR A 59 21.72 -1.50 15.19
N PRO A 60 22.94 -1.19 14.68
CA PRO A 60 23.42 -1.67 13.36
C PRO A 60 23.57 -3.19 13.15
N ALA A 61 23.51 -4.02 14.20
CA ALA A 61 24.02 -5.39 14.17
C ALA A 61 23.17 -6.42 13.38
N TYR A 62 21.88 -6.17 13.14
CA TYR A 62 20.94 -7.18 12.62
C TYR A 62 20.46 -6.97 11.17
N PHE A 63 20.69 -5.79 10.56
CA PHE A 63 20.13 -5.48 9.24
C PHE A 63 21.00 -5.94 8.06
N LEU A 64 22.31 -6.10 8.26
CA LEU A 64 23.23 -6.56 7.21
C LEU A 64 23.18 -8.08 6.97
N SER A 65 22.54 -8.85 7.85
CA SER A 65 22.38 -10.31 7.74
C SER A 65 21.14 -10.76 6.95
N VAL A 66 20.42 -9.86 6.28
CA VAL A 66 19.23 -10.19 5.48
C VAL A 66 19.40 -9.74 4.01
N PRO A 67 20.06 -10.55 3.15
CA PRO A 67 20.35 -10.18 1.76
C PRO A 67 19.13 -9.77 0.92
N TRP A 68 17.96 -10.32 1.26
CA TRP A 68 16.70 -10.07 0.56
C TRP A 68 16.18 -8.63 0.71
N VAL A 69 16.42 -7.95 1.84
CA VAL A 69 15.98 -6.56 2.04
C VAL A 69 16.65 -5.62 1.03
N ILE A 70 17.95 -5.83 0.77
CA ILE A 70 18.72 -5.07 -0.21
C ILE A 70 18.20 -5.36 -1.63
N SER A 71 17.88 -6.62 -1.93
CA SER A 71 17.31 -7.03 -3.23
C SER A 71 15.95 -6.38 -3.51
N SER A 72 15.01 -6.45 -2.55
CA SER A 72 13.67 -5.86 -2.70
C SER A 72 13.71 -4.32 -2.81
N MET A 73 14.68 -3.65 -2.16
CA MET A 73 14.89 -2.21 -2.34
C MET A 73 15.53 -1.85 -3.68
N LEU A 74 16.39 -2.72 -4.25
CA LEU A 74 16.96 -2.54 -5.59
C LEU A 74 15.91 -2.64 -6.71
N VAL A 75 14.87 -3.47 -6.54
CA VAL A 75 13.73 -3.55 -7.48
C VAL A 75 13.02 -2.20 -7.58
N VAL A 76 12.77 -1.52 -6.45
CA VAL A 76 12.21 -0.15 -6.42
C VAL A 76 13.20 0.85 -7.05
N GLY A 77 14.50 0.70 -6.76
CA GLY A 77 15.57 1.55 -7.30
C GLY A 77 15.63 1.59 -8.83
N GLY A 78 15.37 0.47 -9.51
CA GLY A 78 15.38 0.39 -10.98
C GLY A 78 14.26 1.20 -11.66
N ALA A 79 13.14 1.46 -10.97
CA ALA A 79 11.96 2.12 -11.53
C ALA A 79 11.87 3.63 -11.26
N LEU A 80 12.81 4.21 -10.50
CA LEU A 80 12.72 5.58 -9.96
C LEU A 80 12.39 6.65 -11.03
N GLY A 81 12.93 6.52 -12.24
CA GLY A 81 12.78 7.50 -13.32
C GLY A 81 11.46 7.49 -14.10
N ARG A 82 10.50 6.57 -13.86
CA ARG A 82 9.25 6.48 -14.64
C ARG A 82 8.01 6.39 -13.74
N LYS A 83 7.00 7.24 -14.01
CA LYS A 83 5.68 7.22 -13.34
C LYS A 83 4.82 6.01 -13.71
N GLY A 84 3.72 5.82 -12.98
CA GLY A 84 2.63 4.91 -13.37
C GLY A 84 2.85 3.44 -12.97
N PRO A 85 2.26 2.46 -13.69
CA PRO A 85 2.07 1.09 -13.20
C PRO A 85 3.37 0.31 -12.98
N GLY A 86 4.49 0.71 -13.62
CA GLY A 86 5.80 0.09 -13.43
C GLY A 86 6.43 0.27 -12.03
N ARG A 87 5.75 1.00 -11.13
CA ARG A 87 6.10 1.13 -9.71
C ARG A 87 5.16 0.35 -8.77
N ALA A 88 4.42 -0.62 -9.30
CA ALA A 88 3.71 -1.61 -8.50
C ALA A 88 4.66 -2.47 -7.66
N VAL A 89 4.21 -3.01 -6.53
CA VAL A 89 4.89 -4.12 -5.81
C VAL A 89 3.90 -5.26 -5.56
N SER A 90 4.36 -6.45 -5.18
CA SER A 90 3.48 -7.60 -4.98
C SER A 90 2.87 -7.67 -3.58
N ALA A 91 1.71 -8.32 -3.44
CA ALA A 91 1.10 -8.55 -2.13
C ALA A 91 1.97 -9.43 -1.21
N GLY A 92 2.79 -10.32 -1.78
CA GLY A 92 3.79 -11.09 -1.05
C GLY A 92 4.90 -10.20 -0.46
N GLN A 93 5.45 -9.29 -1.25
CA GLN A 93 6.47 -8.33 -0.78
C GLN A 93 5.97 -7.42 0.35
N LEU A 94 4.68 -7.04 0.33
CA LEU A 94 4.07 -6.33 1.46
C LEU A 94 3.96 -7.21 2.71
N TRP A 95 3.56 -8.47 2.54
CA TRP A 95 3.39 -9.40 3.65
C TRP A 95 4.73 -9.78 4.31
N GLU A 96 5.76 -10.05 3.51
CA GLU A 96 7.13 -10.28 3.98
C GLU A 96 7.65 -9.10 4.82
N LEU A 97 7.44 -7.87 4.34
CA LEU A 97 7.79 -6.66 5.09
C LEU A 97 6.99 -6.56 6.40
N HIS A 98 5.68 -6.79 6.32
CA HIS A 98 4.81 -6.77 7.50
C HIS A 98 5.25 -7.77 8.55
N GLU A 99 5.56 -9.02 8.18
CA GLU A 99 6.05 -10.04 9.13
C GLU A 99 7.43 -9.68 9.68
N ALA A 100 8.38 -9.27 8.82
CA ALA A 100 9.72 -8.87 9.25
C ALA A 100 9.71 -7.70 10.25
N PHE A 101 8.74 -6.80 10.15
CA PHE A 101 8.60 -5.64 11.03
C PHE A 101 7.44 -5.74 12.04
N ALA A 102 6.68 -6.85 12.10
CA ALA A 102 5.44 -6.95 12.87
C ALA A 102 5.60 -6.59 14.36
N ALA A 103 6.66 -7.10 14.98
CA ALA A 103 7.00 -6.84 16.37
C ALA A 103 7.30 -5.36 16.68
N TYR A 104 7.73 -4.59 15.68
CA TYR A 104 8.11 -3.18 15.79
C TYR A 104 6.99 -2.22 15.37
N ILE A 105 6.18 -2.61 14.38
CA ILE A 105 5.08 -1.79 13.84
C ILE A 105 3.87 -1.84 14.76
N GLN A 106 3.42 -3.02 15.18
CA GLN A 106 2.25 -3.18 16.05
C GLN A 106 1.04 -2.38 15.52
N ARG A 107 0.46 -1.45 16.31
CA ARG A 107 -0.65 -0.55 15.91
C ARG A 107 -0.20 0.80 15.32
N ARG A 108 1.04 0.94 14.85
CA ARG A 108 1.50 2.20 14.23
C ARG A 108 0.76 2.45 12.90
N ASN A 109 0.53 3.73 12.63
CA ASN A 109 -0.09 4.21 11.40
C ASN A 109 0.87 4.12 10.20
N MET A 110 0.31 4.08 8.99
CA MET A 110 1.05 3.73 7.79
C MET A 110 1.89 4.88 7.22
N TYR A 111 3.09 5.04 7.77
CA TYR A 111 4.23 5.50 7.01
C TYR A 111 4.97 4.28 6.43
N TYR A 112 5.05 4.21 5.09
CA TYR A 112 5.81 3.27 4.23
C TYR A 112 5.21 1.89 3.81
N ILE A 113 5.48 1.59 2.52
CA ILE A 113 5.36 0.41 1.63
C ILE A 113 3.97 -0.10 1.12
N CYS A 114 3.97 -0.35 -0.19
CA CYS A 114 2.91 -0.66 -1.19
C CYS A 114 2.21 -2.04 -1.02
N PRO A 115 1.02 -2.37 -1.62
CA PRO A 115 0.81 -2.00 -3.02
C PRO A 115 -0.52 -1.61 -3.72
N ASN A 116 -1.81 -1.89 -3.47
CA ASN A 116 -2.87 -1.72 -4.56
C ASN A 116 -3.22 -0.26 -4.98
N ILE A 117 -4.08 0.02 -6.00
CA ILE A 117 -4.86 1.29 -5.93
C ILE A 117 -5.77 1.15 -4.69
N VAL A 118 -5.20 1.53 -3.55
CA VAL A 118 -5.79 1.51 -2.23
C VAL A 118 -6.01 2.95 -1.87
N SER A 119 -7.22 3.38 -2.14
CA SER A 119 -7.75 4.55 -1.47
C SER A 119 -7.82 4.23 0.02
N HIS A 120 -7.01 4.88 0.84
CA HIS A 120 -6.88 4.66 2.28
C HIS A 120 -6.54 5.97 2.99
N TYR A 121 -6.81 6.00 4.29
CA TYR A 121 -6.34 7.07 5.16
C TYR A 121 -4.98 6.70 5.77
N TRP A 122 -3.98 7.59 5.71
CA TRP A 122 -2.65 7.36 6.29
C TRP A 122 -2.66 7.13 7.82
N GLY A 123 -3.75 7.50 8.51
CA GLY A 123 -3.94 7.22 9.93
C GLY A 123 -4.42 5.80 10.25
N THR A 124 -4.89 5.04 9.25
CA THR A 124 -5.26 3.62 9.44
C THR A 124 -4.01 2.82 9.87
N PRO A 125 -4.11 1.89 10.85
CA PRO A 125 -2.98 1.07 11.28
C PRO A 125 -2.43 0.21 10.14
N PHE A 126 -1.10 0.05 10.08
CA PHE A 126 -0.45 -0.73 9.03
C PHE A 126 -0.92 -2.20 9.01
N SER A 127 -1.02 -2.83 10.18
CA SER A 127 -1.54 -4.19 10.36
C SER A 127 -2.90 -4.40 9.68
N ASP A 128 -3.80 -3.43 9.87
CA ASP A 128 -5.20 -3.48 9.48
C ASP A 128 -5.31 -3.31 7.97
N PHE A 129 -4.51 -2.40 7.41
CA PHE A 129 -4.34 -2.22 5.98
C PHE A 129 -3.74 -3.46 5.29
N VAL A 130 -2.61 -4.00 5.78
CA VAL A 130 -1.97 -5.19 5.20
C VAL A 130 -2.91 -6.40 5.22
N SER A 131 -3.68 -6.56 6.31
CA SER A 131 -4.66 -7.64 6.44
C SER A 131 -5.79 -7.53 5.40
N GLY A 132 -6.32 -6.32 5.17
CA GLY A 132 -7.31 -6.08 4.11
C GLY A 132 -6.77 -6.35 2.71
N ILE A 133 -5.51 -5.98 2.46
CA ILE A 133 -4.81 -6.24 1.19
C ILE A 133 -4.57 -7.74 0.96
N ARG A 134 -4.12 -8.48 1.97
CA ARG A 134 -4.00 -9.94 1.88
C ARG A 134 -5.37 -10.60 1.69
N GLY A 135 -6.40 -10.16 2.42
CA GLY A 135 -7.77 -10.65 2.26
C GLY A 135 -8.29 -10.49 0.84
N HIS A 136 -8.05 -9.32 0.22
CA HIS A 136 -8.38 -9.07 -1.18
C HIS A 136 -7.55 -9.93 -2.15
N ALA A 137 -6.23 -10.02 -1.95
CA ALA A 137 -5.33 -10.82 -2.80
C ALA A 137 -5.67 -12.32 -2.80
N VAL A 138 -6.04 -12.87 -1.64
CA VAL A 138 -6.49 -14.27 -1.50
C VAL A 138 -7.81 -14.49 -2.23
N LYS A 139 -8.78 -13.58 -2.10
CA LYS A 139 -10.11 -13.73 -2.73
C LYS A 139 -10.15 -13.48 -4.24
N MET A 140 -9.20 -12.71 -4.79
CA MET A 140 -9.11 -12.47 -6.24
C MET A 140 -8.43 -13.60 -7.02
N ASN A 141 -7.77 -14.54 -6.35
CA ASN A 141 -7.18 -15.72 -6.99
C ASN A 141 -8.14 -16.91 -7.04
N LYS A 142 -8.10 -17.62 -8.17
CA LYS A 142 -8.88 -18.85 -8.41
C LYS A 142 -8.08 -20.14 -8.22
N SER A 143 -6.77 -20.01 -8.00
CA SER A 143 -5.82 -21.10 -7.74
C SER A 143 -5.18 -20.93 -6.37
N GLU A 144 -5.00 -22.03 -5.66
CA GLU A 144 -4.28 -22.05 -4.38
C GLU A 144 -2.82 -21.59 -4.57
N GLY A 145 -2.27 -20.85 -3.60
CA GLY A 145 -0.86 -20.45 -3.57
C GLY A 145 -0.41 -19.38 -4.59
N GLY A 146 -1.30 -18.48 -5.02
CA GLY A 146 -0.97 -17.41 -5.98
C GLY A 146 -1.20 -15.97 -5.53
N TRP A 147 -1.61 -15.72 -4.28
CA TRP A 147 -2.01 -14.37 -3.82
C TRP A 147 -0.83 -13.42 -3.67
N GLU A 148 0.33 -13.97 -3.33
CA GLU A 148 1.63 -13.34 -3.20
C GLU A 148 2.06 -12.64 -4.51
N CYS A 149 1.67 -13.20 -5.65
CA CYS A 149 2.03 -12.74 -6.99
C CYS A 149 1.14 -11.62 -7.54
N ASN A 150 0.08 -11.21 -6.82
CA ASN A 150 -0.80 -10.14 -7.29
C ASN A 150 -0.09 -8.77 -7.24
N HIS A 151 -0.18 -8.01 -8.33
CA HIS A 151 0.45 -6.70 -8.51
C HIS A 151 -0.57 -5.55 -8.56
N TYR A 152 -0.14 -4.42 -8.03
CA TYR A 152 -0.97 -3.55 -7.18
C TYR A 152 -0.20 -2.15 -7.16
N TRP A 153 -0.81 -0.95 -7.31
CA TRP A 153 -0.13 0.41 -7.21
C TRP A 153 -0.64 1.42 -6.12
N ILE A 154 0.10 1.84 -5.05
CA ILE A 154 -0.35 2.79 -3.98
C ILE A 154 0.33 4.16 -4.04
N CYS A 155 -0.48 5.21 -3.87
CA CYS A 155 -0.08 6.62 -3.75
C CYS A 155 1.06 6.90 -2.76
N THR A 156 1.03 6.39 -1.53
CA THR A 156 2.02 6.65 -0.48
C THR A 156 3.44 6.15 -0.81
N PHE A 157 3.63 5.25 -1.79
CA PHE A 157 4.93 4.59 -2.01
C PHE A 157 5.32 4.35 -3.47
N SER A 158 4.36 4.34 -4.40
CA SER A 158 4.63 4.43 -5.84
C SER A 158 4.78 5.88 -6.31
N ASN A 159 4.40 6.89 -5.51
CA ASN A 159 4.83 8.28 -5.69
C ASN A 159 6.17 8.54 -4.98
N ASN A 160 7.05 9.32 -5.62
CA ASN A 160 8.15 9.98 -4.93
C ASN A 160 7.63 11.06 -3.94
N GLN A 161 7.45 10.67 -2.67
CA GLN A 161 7.01 11.57 -1.59
C GLN A 161 7.91 12.80 -1.38
N TRP A 162 9.18 12.73 -1.82
CA TRP A 162 10.13 13.85 -1.74
C TRP A 162 9.96 14.89 -2.85
N ASN A 163 9.15 14.59 -3.87
CA ASN A 163 8.89 15.46 -5.01
C ASN A 163 7.45 15.28 -5.53
N LEU A 164 6.48 15.52 -4.65
CA LEU A 164 5.06 15.42 -4.98
C LEU A 164 4.63 16.38 -6.11
N GLY A 165 5.34 17.51 -6.28
CA GLY A 165 5.11 18.43 -7.39
C GLY A 165 5.33 17.78 -8.76
N ASP A 166 6.47 17.09 -8.95
CA ASP A 166 6.68 16.33 -10.19
C ASP A 166 5.76 15.11 -10.28
N GLU A 167 5.40 14.45 -9.17
CA GLU A 167 4.49 13.29 -9.19
C GLU A 167 3.05 13.65 -9.58
N ILE A 168 2.55 14.82 -9.20
CA ILE A 168 1.29 15.39 -9.70
C ILE A 168 1.47 15.86 -11.16
N GLY A 169 2.52 16.63 -11.44
CA GLY A 169 2.75 17.25 -12.75
C GLY A 169 2.01 18.59 -12.90
N LYS A 170 1.81 19.04 -14.15
CA LYS A 170 1.15 20.33 -14.46
C LYS A 170 -0.35 20.23 -14.66
N ASP A 171 -0.86 19.01 -14.75
CA ASP A 171 -2.24 18.64 -15.02
C ASP A 171 -2.53 17.39 -14.18
N TRP A 172 -3.72 17.27 -13.61
CA TRP A 172 -4.13 16.11 -12.83
C TRP A 172 -4.10 14.82 -13.67
N MET A 173 -4.27 14.90 -15.00
CA MET A 173 -4.10 13.75 -15.91
C MET A 173 -2.64 13.28 -16.04
N GLN A 174 -1.66 14.04 -15.54
CA GLN A 174 -0.25 13.66 -15.51
C GLN A 174 0.17 13.01 -14.19
N CYS A 175 -0.73 12.89 -13.22
CA CYS A 175 -0.37 12.38 -11.91
C CYS A 175 -0.11 10.87 -11.95
N SER A 176 0.86 10.40 -11.17
CA SER A 176 1.33 9.01 -11.25
C SER A 176 0.23 7.97 -10.97
N PHE A 177 -0.74 8.31 -10.11
CA PHE A 177 -1.87 7.44 -9.78
C PHE A 177 -2.95 7.39 -10.88
N TYR A 178 -3.26 8.52 -11.54
CA TYR A 178 -4.17 8.53 -12.71
C TYR A 178 -3.58 7.69 -13.84
N LEU A 179 -2.27 7.86 -14.09
CA LEU A 179 -1.53 7.06 -15.08
C LEU A 179 -1.50 5.56 -14.73
N ALA A 180 -1.50 5.19 -13.44
CA ALA A 180 -1.61 3.80 -13.01
C ALA A 180 -3.04 3.25 -13.16
N LEU A 181 -4.05 4.01 -12.76
CA LEU A 181 -5.46 3.60 -12.82
C LEU A 181 -6.00 3.52 -14.26
N ARG A 182 -5.56 4.43 -15.14
CA ARG A 182 -5.94 4.47 -16.57
C ARG A 182 -5.02 3.66 -17.49
N CYS A 183 -4.12 2.82 -16.96
CA CYS A 183 -3.13 2.10 -17.80
C CYS A 183 -3.69 0.94 -18.65
N GLY A 184 -4.99 0.67 -18.62
CA GLY A 184 -5.62 -0.48 -19.30
C GLY A 184 -5.37 -1.84 -18.65
N HIS A 185 -4.27 -1.99 -17.90
CA HIS A 185 -3.95 -3.19 -17.12
C HIS A 185 -4.47 -3.15 -15.66
N CYS A 186 -5.00 -2.01 -15.21
CA CYS A 186 -5.61 -1.92 -13.87
C CYS A 186 -6.95 -2.69 -13.86
N MET A 187 -7.07 -3.67 -12.96
CA MET A 187 -8.21 -4.61 -12.94
C MET A 187 -9.36 -4.18 -12.03
N GLY A 188 -9.26 -3.05 -11.34
CA GLY A 188 -10.23 -2.57 -10.35
C GLY A 188 -9.57 -1.74 -9.25
N THR A 189 -10.36 -1.27 -8.29
CA THR A 189 -9.89 -0.45 -7.15
C THR A 189 -10.28 -1.08 -5.83
N ALA A 190 -9.35 -1.13 -4.86
CA ALA A 190 -9.54 -1.78 -3.57
C ALA A 190 -9.39 -0.77 -2.42
N MET A 191 -10.45 -0.02 -2.10
CA MET A 191 -10.44 0.98 -1.03
C MET A 191 -10.41 0.29 0.35
N VAL A 192 -9.41 0.61 1.17
CA VAL A 192 -9.32 0.12 2.55
C VAL A 192 -9.99 1.12 3.49
N LEU A 193 -10.95 0.62 4.27
CA LEU A 193 -11.73 1.36 5.24
C LEU A 193 -11.42 0.89 6.67
N ASP A 194 -11.27 1.87 7.56
CA ASP A 194 -11.47 1.71 8.99
C ASP A 194 -12.96 1.88 9.36
N GLU A 195 -13.31 1.65 10.62
CA GLU A 195 -14.69 1.71 11.13
C GLU A 195 -15.33 3.11 11.00
N ASP A 196 -14.50 4.16 10.94
CA ASP A 196 -14.90 5.56 10.69
C ASP A 196 -14.97 5.94 9.19
N ALA A 197 -14.70 4.98 8.30
CA ALA A 197 -14.63 5.11 6.85
C ALA A 197 -13.74 6.28 6.37
N SER A 198 -12.64 6.52 7.08
CA SER A 198 -11.83 7.76 7.03
C SER A 198 -11.30 8.12 5.64
N ALA A 199 -11.08 7.14 4.76
CA ALA A 199 -10.68 7.38 3.37
C ALA A 199 -11.72 8.24 2.61
N LEU A 200 -13.01 8.04 2.85
CA LEU A 200 -14.08 8.85 2.22
C LEU A 200 -14.14 10.30 2.74
N GLY A 201 -13.39 10.61 3.81
CA GLY A 201 -13.18 11.98 4.30
C GLY A 201 -11.98 12.71 3.68
N ARG A 202 -11.33 12.14 2.65
CA ARG A 202 -10.09 12.67 2.05
C ARG A 202 -10.28 12.97 0.55
N SER A 203 -10.05 14.22 0.12
CA SER A 203 -10.30 14.64 -1.27
C SER A 203 -9.52 13.80 -2.30
N TRP A 204 -8.23 13.52 -2.07
CA TRP A 204 -7.44 12.65 -2.97
C TRP A 204 -8.06 11.25 -3.14
N CYS A 205 -8.63 10.68 -2.08
CA CYS A 205 -9.35 9.41 -2.13
C CYS A 205 -10.68 9.51 -2.92
N LEU A 206 -11.35 10.66 -2.85
CA LEU A 206 -12.52 10.92 -3.70
C LEU A 206 -12.19 11.07 -5.17
N PHE A 207 -10.99 11.56 -5.49
CA PHE A 207 -10.54 11.62 -6.88
C PHE A 207 -10.21 10.20 -7.41
N GLU A 208 -9.55 9.36 -6.63
CA GLU A 208 -9.36 7.93 -6.96
C GLU A 208 -10.72 7.22 -7.17
N LEU A 209 -11.69 7.49 -6.29
CA LEU A 209 -13.08 7.02 -6.40
C LEU A 209 -13.80 7.56 -7.64
N LEU A 210 -13.57 8.83 -8.03
CA LEU A 210 -14.15 9.43 -9.24
C LEU A 210 -13.64 8.72 -10.50
N GLN A 211 -12.34 8.47 -10.58
CA GLN A 211 -11.75 7.74 -11.70
C GLN A 211 -12.20 6.27 -11.72
N THR A 212 -12.38 5.66 -10.55
CA THR A 212 -13.00 4.33 -10.40
C THR A 212 -14.43 4.33 -10.94
N PHE A 213 -15.27 5.28 -10.52
CA PHE A 213 -16.64 5.42 -11.01
C PHE A 213 -16.67 5.57 -12.53
N GLN A 214 -15.88 6.49 -13.10
CA GLN A 214 -15.77 6.68 -14.54
C GLN A 214 -15.38 5.38 -15.26
N LEU A 215 -14.44 4.59 -14.73
CA LEU A 215 -14.05 3.29 -15.29
C LEU A 215 -15.16 2.23 -15.19
N THR A 216 -15.95 2.18 -14.10
CA THR A 216 -17.11 1.26 -14.00
C THR A 216 -18.24 1.58 -14.98
N GLN A 217 -18.32 2.81 -15.49
CA GLN A 217 -19.28 3.19 -16.54
C GLN A 217 -18.72 2.97 -17.96
N ASP A 218 -17.40 2.82 -18.11
CA ASP A 218 -16.71 2.73 -19.40
C ASP A 218 -16.69 1.28 -19.91
N ARG A 219 -17.66 0.96 -20.77
CA ARG A 219 -17.87 -0.39 -21.30
C ARG A 219 -16.76 -0.88 -22.24
N GLU A 220 -15.88 0.01 -22.72
CA GLU A 220 -14.75 -0.39 -23.56
C GLU A 220 -13.58 -0.97 -22.73
N VAL A 221 -13.50 -0.65 -21.42
CA VAL A 221 -12.42 -1.10 -20.53
C VAL A 221 -12.74 -2.47 -19.92
N ALA A 222 -12.86 -3.48 -20.78
CA ALA A 222 -13.24 -4.86 -20.41
C ALA A 222 -12.29 -5.57 -19.40
N SER A 223 -11.14 -4.96 -19.08
CA SER A 223 -10.20 -5.44 -18.04
C SER A 223 -10.54 -4.94 -16.62
N PHE A 224 -11.26 -3.82 -16.48
CA PHE A 224 -11.60 -3.23 -15.19
C PHE A 224 -12.85 -3.93 -14.63
N ARG A 225 -12.69 -4.61 -13.49
CA ARG A 225 -13.75 -5.49 -12.94
C ARG A 225 -14.72 -4.76 -12.04
N ASP A 226 -14.23 -4.12 -10.97
CA ASP A 226 -15.10 -3.62 -9.89
C ASP A 226 -14.38 -2.65 -8.94
N PHE A 227 -15.16 -2.12 -7.99
CA PHE A 227 -14.76 -1.35 -6.83
C PHE A 227 -14.99 -2.16 -5.53
N TRP A 228 -13.91 -2.59 -4.89
CA TRP A 228 -13.93 -3.38 -3.66
C TRP A 228 -13.66 -2.52 -2.43
N LEU A 229 -14.49 -2.73 -1.40
CA LEU A 229 -14.31 -2.19 -0.06
C LEU A 229 -13.65 -3.26 0.82
N CYS A 230 -12.52 -2.93 1.42
CA CYS A 230 -11.68 -3.84 2.19
C CYS A 230 -11.54 -3.36 3.64
N THR A 231 -11.53 -4.28 4.60
CA THR A 231 -11.28 -4.02 6.02
C THR A 231 -10.19 -4.96 6.53
N LYS A 232 -9.70 -4.74 7.74
CA LYS A 232 -8.80 -5.67 8.44
C LYS A 232 -9.33 -7.10 8.56
N THR A 233 -10.65 -7.28 8.51
CA THR A 233 -11.32 -8.60 8.60
C THR A 233 -11.63 -9.22 7.24
N GLY A 234 -11.46 -8.49 6.12
CA GLY A 234 -11.57 -9.03 4.76
C GLY A 234 -12.32 -8.12 3.79
N VAL A 235 -12.85 -8.69 2.70
CA VAL A 235 -13.53 -7.93 1.63
C VAL A 235 -15.03 -7.88 1.88
N LEU A 236 -15.54 -6.66 2.02
CA LEU A 236 -16.95 -6.37 2.33
C LEU A 236 -17.89 -6.81 1.20
N ASN A 237 -17.57 -6.47 -0.06
CA ASN A 237 -18.36 -6.85 -1.25
C ASN A 237 -18.50 -8.37 -1.46
N LEU A 238 -17.77 -9.20 -0.70
CA LEU A 238 -17.81 -10.66 -0.79
C LEU A 238 -18.45 -11.31 0.45
N GLY A 239 -19.06 -10.52 1.34
CA GLY A 239 -19.63 -11.00 2.59
C GLY A 239 -18.60 -11.44 3.65
N HIS A 240 -17.30 -11.29 3.37
CA HIS A 240 -16.21 -11.86 4.16
C HIS A 240 -15.54 -10.82 5.07
N SER A 241 -16.34 -10.12 5.89
CA SER A 241 -15.87 -9.14 6.87
C SER A 241 -16.70 -9.29 8.16
N SER A 242 -16.19 -8.83 9.30
CA SER A 242 -17.00 -8.86 10.53
C SER A 242 -18.25 -7.98 10.39
N THR A 243 -19.38 -8.49 10.89
CA THR A 243 -20.68 -7.81 10.87
C THR A 243 -20.60 -6.45 11.56
N ASP A 244 -19.87 -6.33 12.66
CA ASP A 244 -19.70 -5.08 13.40
C ASP A 244 -18.97 -4.01 12.57
N ALA A 245 -17.87 -4.36 11.89
CA ALA A 245 -17.13 -3.41 11.05
C ALA A 245 -17.97 -2.97 9.84
N ALA A 246 -18.70 -3.89 9.22
CA ALA A 246 -19.61 -3.57 8.12
C ALA A 246 -20.77 -2.67 8.55
N LEU A 247 -21.36 -2.91 9.73
CA LEU A 247 -22.42 -2.08 10.29
C LEU A 247 -21.90 -0.70 10.73
N ALA A 248 -20.69 -0.60 11.27
CA ALA A 248 -20.04 0.67 11.58
C ALA A 248 -19.85 1.51 10.31
N ILE A 249 -19.20 0.94 9.28
CA ILE A 249 -18.97 1.57 7.99
C ILE A 249 -20.29 1.96 7.31
N ALA A 250 -21.30 1.08 7.32
CA ALA A 250 -22.60 1.39 6.73
C ALA A 250 -23.32 2.55 7.44
N ARG A 251 -23.36 2.55 8.77
CA ARG A 251 -23.94 3.66 9.57
C ARG A 251 -23.21 4.97 9.32
N ARG A 252 -21.89 4.91 9.22
CA ARG A 252 -21.02 6.06 8.95
C ARG A 252 -21.29 6.64 7.56
N VAL A 253 -21.27 5.82 6.51
CA VAL A 253 -21.41 6.28 5.13
C VAL A 253 -22.84 6.65 4.77
N ALA A 254 -23.87 6.06 5.40
CA ALA A 254 -25.26 6.51 5.25
C ALA A 254 -25.40 8.04 5.49
N ASN A 255 -24.71 8.54 6.51
CA ASN A 255 -24.70 9.95 6.92
C ASN A 255 -23.56 10.77 6.31
N LEU A 256 -22.58 10.14 5.65
CA LEU A 256 -21.46 10.82 5.02
C LEU A 256 -21.90 11.55 3.75
N ARG A 257 -21.28 12.71 3.53
CA ARG A 257 -21.37 13.54 2.33
C ARG A 257 -19.96 13.73 1.79
N LEU A 258 -19.69 13.25 0.58
CA LEU A 258 -18.35 13.34 -0.02
C LEU A 258 -17.89 14.81 -0.21
N GLN A 259 -18.82 15.76 -0.34
CA GLN A 259 -18.56 17.21 -0.34
C GLN A 259 -17.71 17.67 0.86
N ASP A 260 -17.89 17.03 2.02
CA ASP A 260 -17.29 17.46 3.29
C ASP A 260 -15.88 16.89 3.51
N ALA A 261 -15.33 16.18 2.52
CA ALA A 261 -13.97 15.64 2.53
C ALA A 261 -12.88 16.73 2.46
N THR A 262 -11.69 16.41 2.98
CA THR A 262 -10.62 17.38 3.23
C THR A 262 -9.29 17.01 2.55
N ALA A 263 -8.47 18.03 2.32
CA ALA A 263 -7.08 17.91 1.87
C ALA A 263 -6.18 18.81 2.73
N SER A 264 -4.89 18.45 2.86
CA SER A 264 -3.90 19.27 3.59
C SER A 264 -3.52 20.55 2.83
N VAL A 265 -3.80 20.61 1.53
CA VAL A 265 -3.62 21.78 0.67
C VAL A 265 -5.00 22.16 0.12
N LEU A 266 -5.42 23.41 0.30
CA LEU A 266 -6.76 23.86 -0.12
C LEU A 266 -6.97 23.73 -1.64
N ALA A 267 -5.96 24.08 -2.42
CA ALA A 267 -5.99 23.98 -3.89
C ALA A 267 -6.24 22.54 -4.38
N ASP A 268 -5.76 21.51 -3.67
CA ASP A 268 -6.06 20.10 -4.00
C ASP A 268 -7.56 19.81 -3.82
N LYS A 269 -8.17 20.31 -2.73
CA LYS A 269 -9.62 20.17 -2.51
C LYS A 269 -10.40 20.94 -3.57
N GLU A 270 -10.06 22.20 -3.84
CA GLU A 270 -10.76 23.04 -4.82
C GLU A 270 -10.70 22.42 -6.23
N LEU A 271 -9.54 21.88 -6.63
CA LEU A 271 -9.35 21.14 -7.87
C LEU A 271 -10.24 19.90 -7.94
N ILE A 272 -10.22 19.06 -6.90
CA ILE A 272 -10.94 17.79 -6.88
C ILE A 272 -12.46 17.99 -6.77
N ASP A 273 -12.90 18.89 -5.89
CA ASP A 273 -14.30 19.28 -5.76
C ASP A 273 -14.83 19.85 -7.09
N GLY A 274 -14.01 20.63 -7.81
CA GLY A 274 -14.33 21.13 -9.15
C GLY A 274 -14.42 20.02 -10.21
N LEU A 275 -13.51 19.05 -10.19
CA LEU A 275 -13.50 17.89 -11.10
C LEU A 275 -14.65 16.90 -10.82
N ILE A 276 -15.10 16.79 -9.58
CA ILE A 276 -16.34 16.07 -9.23
C ILE A 276 -17.56 16.89 -9.67
N SER A 277 -17.60 18.19 -9.37
CA SER A 277 -18.75 19.05 -9.69
C SER A 277 -18.98 19.28 -11.19
N SER A 278 -17.96 19.07 -12.03
CA SER A 278 -18.08 19.11 -13.49
C SER A 278 -18.62 17.81 -14.10
N GLN A 279 -18.79 16.73 -13.33
CA GLN A 279 -19.44 15.51 -13.81
C GLN A 279 -20.97 15.69 -13.91
N PRO A 280 -21.66 15.00 -14.84
CA PRO A 280 -23.12 14.91 -14.84
C PRO A 280 -23.65 14.39 -13.49
N GLY A 281 -24.40 15.22 -12.76
CA GLY A 281 -24.93 14.91 -11.42
C GLY A 281 -23.88 14.97 -10.28
N GLY A 282 -22.62 15.29 -10.60
CA GLY A 282 -21.54 15.64 -9.69
C GLY A 282 -21.43 14.80 -8.41
N PHE A 283 -21.37 15.50 -7.27
CA PHE A 283 -21.25 14.86 -5.96
C PHE A 283 -22.45 13.96 -5.61
N ASP A 284 -23.65 14.21 -6.10
CA ASP A 284 -24.83 13.43 -5.69
C ASP A 284 -24.81 12.04 -6.33
N VAL A 285 -24.35 11.94 -7.58
CA VAL A 285 -24.06 10.66 -8.24
C VAL A 285 -22.91 9.92 -7.54
N MET A 286 -21.85 10.63 -7.15
CA MET A 286 -20.74 10.05 -6.39
C MET A 286 -21.18 9.51 -5.01
N ASN A 287 -22.02 10.25 -4.28
CA ASN A 287 -22.59 9.79 -3.01
C ASN A 287 -23.50 8.57 -3.22
N ALA A 288 -24.30 8.56 -4.29
CA ALA A 288 -25.16 7.43 -4.64
C ALA A 288 -24.34 6.17 -5.01
N PHE A 289 -23.23 6.32 -5.74
CA PHE A 289 -22.34 5.23 -6.11
C PHE A 289 -21.79 4.47 -4.89
N VAL A 290 -21.20 5.18 -3.92
CA VAL A 290 -20.68 4.53 -2.70
C VAL A 290 -21.81 3.89 -1.89
N LYS A 291 -22.96 4.56 -1.78
CA LYS A 291 -24.13 4.04 -1.05
C LYS A 291 -24.73 2.80 -1.73
N HIS A 292 -24.66 2.69 -3.06
CA HIS A 292 -25.09 1.52 -3.81
C HIS A 292 -24.20 0.29 -3.55
N HIS A 293 -22.87 0.44 -3.62
CA HIS A 293 -21.95 -0.67 -3.30
C HIS A 293 -22.11 -1.15 -1.85
N LEU A 294 -22.34 -0.24 -0.89
CA LEU A 294 -22.63 -0.60 0.51
C LEU A 294 -24.02 -1.23 0.71
N GLN A 295 -25.02 -0.87 -0.09
CA GLN A 295 -26.32 -1.55 -0.07
C GLN A 295 -26.22 -2.99 -0.59
N GLY A 296 -25.45 -3.22 -1.67
CA GLY A 296 -25.13 -4.56 -2.17
C GLY A 296 -24.41 -5.41 -1.10
N MET A 297 -23.33 -4.87 -0.54
CA MET A 297 -22.59 -5.46 0.60
C MET A 297 -23.53 -5.91 1.72
N LEU A 298 -24.43 -5.03 2.20
CA LEU A 298 -25.34 -5.37 3.30
C LEU A 298 -26.32 -6.49 2.92
N ALA A 299 -26.79 -6.53 1.68
CA ALA A 299 -27.68 -7.60 1.19
C ALA A 299 -26.94 -8.95 1.07
N ASP A 300 -25.69 -8.95 0.60
CA ASP A 300 -24.86 -10.16 0.49
C ASP A 300 -24.40 -10.67 1.85
N MET A 301 -24.01 -9.78 2.78
CA MET A 301 -23.70 -10.13 4.16
C MET A 301 -24.92 -10.70 4.90
N ARG A 302 -26.10 -10.10 4.72
CA ARG A 302 -27.34 -10.63 5.28
C ARG A 302 -27.59 -12.06 4.78
N ARG A 303 -27.50 -12.28 3.47
CA ARG A 303 -27.68 -13.61 2.86
C ARG A 303 -26.66 -14.63 3.37
N SER A 304 -25.40 -14.21 3.57
CA SER A 304 -24.37 -15.07 4.14
C SER A 304 -24.67 -15.47 5.59
N PHE A 305 -25.16 -14.54 6.40
CA PHE A 305 -25.53 -14.79 7.80
C PHE A 305 -26.76 -15.69 7.91
N GLU A 306 -27.79 -15.46 7.10
CA GLU A 306 -28.99 -16.32 7.03
C GLU A 306 -28.59 -17.77 6.68
N LEU A 307 -27.72 -17.97 5.68
CA LEU A 307 -27.19 -19.28 5.29
C LEU A 307 -26.29 -19.97 6.34
N GLU A 308 -25.67 -19.22 7.26
CA GLU A 308 -24.90 -19.80 8.37
C GLU A 308 -25.80 -20.14 9.57
N LEU A 309 -26.83 -19.32 9.84
CA LEU A 309 -27.85 -19.63 10.84
C LEU A 309 -28.60 -20.92 10.46
N ASP A 310 -29.08 -21.04 9.22
CA ASP A 310 -29.73 -22.24 8.69
C ASP A 310 -28.88 -23.50 8.95
N ARG A 311 -27.56 -23.42 8.76
CA ARG A 311 -26.64 -24.56 8.99
C ARG A 311 -26.54 -24.92 10.47
N VAL A 312 -26.43 -23.94 11.35
CA VAL A 312 -26.33 -24.18 12.81
C VAL A 312 -27.64 -24.77 13.33
N GLU A 313 -28.80 -24.29 12.88
CA GLU A 313 -30.09 -24.87 13.24
C GLU A 313 -30.21 -26.33 12.76
N ASN A 314 -29.82 -26.62 11.52
CA ASN A 314 -29.81 -27.99 11.00
C ASN A 314 -28.82 -28.92 11.74
N MET A 315 -27.69 -28.41 12.23
CA MET A 315 -26.76 -29.18 13.06
C MET A 315 -27.36 -29.51 14.43
N LEU A 316 -27.93 -28.52 15.11
CA LEU A 316 -28.57 -28.71 16.42
C LEU A 316 -29.75 -29.70 16.36
N LEU A 317 -30.54 -29.64 15.28
CA LEU A 317 -31.64 -30.59 15.04
C LEU A 317 -31.17 -32.00 14.64
N ALA A 318 -29.94 -32.16 14.15
CA ALA A 318 -29.38 -33.48 13.82
C ALA A 318 -28.89 -34.23 15.08
N ASP A 319 -28.32 -33.50 16.05
CA ASP A 319 -27.83 -34.06 17.31
C ASP A 319 -28.97 -34.53 18.24
N GLU A 320 -30.22 -34.09 18.05
CA GLU A 320 -31.40 -34.58 18.80
C GLU A 320 -31.93 -35.95 18.31
N VAL A 321 -31.35 -36.53 17.24
CA VAL A 321 -31.84 -37.75 16.56
C VAL A 321 -30.86 -38.94 16.67
N ALA A 322 -29.75 -38.79 17.41
CA ALA A 322 -28.66 -39.76 17.55
C ALA A 322 -28.62 -40.48 18.91
#